data_AF-A0A319EW37-F1
#
_entry.id   AF-A0A319EW37-F1
#
_cell.length_a   1.000
_cell.length_b   1.000
_cell.length_c   1.000
_cell.angle_alpha   90.00
_cell.angle_beta   90.00
_cell.angle_gamma   90.00
#
_symmetry.space_group_name_H-M   'P 1'
#
loop_
_entity.id
_entity.type
_entity.pdbx_description
1 polymer ?
#
loop_
_entity_poly.entity_id
_entity_poly.type
_entity_poly.pdbx_seq_one_letter_code
_entity_poly.pdbx_strand_id
1 'polypeptide(L)'
;MSRAQKCAIQSSGPINDSTFNRHLTLSVIAVLRRIRPLKGTVLMLTDRLCVKYGQHIDLSEAATMRFISKNTSIPAPKVLCAFTHEGCSYIVMERIKGDMIGMGWVNRSEESKTKLLTQLKNMVQEIRELRPPEGIGVFSMN
;
A
#
# COMPACT_ATOMS: atom_id res chain seq x y z
N MET A 1 -20.55 -30.99 -19.11
CA MET A 1 -21.00 -29.66 -18.66
C MET A 1 -19.94 -29.07 -17.75
N SER A 2 -18.97 -28.34 -18.31
CA SER A 2 -17.86 -27.75 -17.54
C SER A 2 -18.06 -26.24 -17.43
N ARG A 3 -17.95 -25.77 -16.20
CA ARG A 3 -18.23 -24.40 -15.76
C ARG A 3 -17.17 -23.48 -16.38
N ALA A 4 -17.59 -22.58 -17.27
CA ALA A 4 -16.75 -21.50 -17.79
C ALA A 4 -16.30 -20.63 -16.61
N GLN A 5 -15.06 -20.82 -16.18
CA GLN A 5 -14.44 -20.02 -15.13
C GLN A 5 -14.08 -18.67 -15.77
N LYS A 6 -14.90 -17.66 -15.49
CA LYS A 6 -14.68 -16.28 -15.94
C LYS A 6 -13.28 -15.84 -15.49
N CYS A 7 -12.44 -15.54 -16.47
CA CYS A 7 -11.16 -14.86 -16.30
C CYS A 7 -11.46 -13.43 -15.83
N ALA A 8 -11.50 -13.24 -14.52
CA ALA A 8 -11.51 -11.91 -13.93
C ALA A 8 -10.06 -11.49 -13.75
N ILE A 9 -9.57 -10.63 -14.63
CA ILE A 9 -8.56 -9.66 -14.23
C ILE A 9 -9.15 -9.02 -12.97
N GLN A 10 -8.54 -9.26 -11.79
CA GLN A 10 -8.96 -8.57 -10.59
C GLN A 10 -8.61 -7.10 -10.81
N SER A 11 -9.54 -6.33 -11.40
CA SER A 11 -9.62 -4.91 -11.13
C SER A 11 -9.65 -4.81 -9.62
N SER A 12 -8.57 -4.32 -9.02
CA SER A 12 -8.44 -4.15 -7.58
C SER A 12 -9.55 -3.19 -7.13
N GLY A 13 -10.68 -3.77 -6.79
CA GLY A 13 -11.88 -3.04 -6.41
C GLY A 13 -11.68 -2.33 -5.07
N PRO A 14 -12.65 -1.49 -4.68
CA PRO A 14 -12.63 -0.85 -3.38
C PRO A 14 -12.49 -1.88 -2.25
N ILE A 15 -11.74 -1.52 -1.21
CA ILE A 15 -11.54 -2.33 -0.01
C ILE A 15 -12.32 -1.65 1.12
N ASN A 16 -13.27 -2.36 1.74
CA ASN A 16 -14.05 -1.86 2.88
C ASN A 16 -14.66 -0.46 2.62
N ASP A 17 -15.15 -0.23 1.40
CA ASP A 17 -15.80 1.02 0.98
C ASP A 17 -17.26 1.01 1.43
N SER A 18 -17.46 1.42 2.68
CA SER A 18 -18.78 1.80 3.17
C SER A 18 -18.95 3.31 3.06
N THR A 19 -20.20 3.75 2.88
CA THR A 19 -20.56 5.19 2.91
C THR A 19 -20.02 5.86 4.17
N PHE A 20 -20.12 5.18 5.31
CA PHE A 20 -19.56 5.63 6.58
C PHE A 20 -18.04 5.88 6.50
N ASN A 21 -17.26 4.87 6.07
CA ASN A 21 -15.80 4.98 5.99
C ASN A 21 -15.37 6.10 5.04
N ARG A 22 -16.07 6.25 3.92
CA ARG A 22 -15.83 7.29 2.92
C ARG A 22 -16.10 8.67 3.48
N HIS A 23 -17.29 8.92 4.03
CA HIS A 23 -17.64 10.22 4.60
C HIS A 23 -16.76 10.59 5.79
N LEU A 24 -16.45 9.62 6.65
CA LEU A 24 -15.52 9.81 7.77
C LEU A 24 -14.13 10.23 7.27
N THR A 25 -13.57 9.51 6.30
CA THR A 25 -12.25 9.79 5.73
C THR A 25 -12.21 11.19 5.12
N LEU A 26 -13.19 11.55 4.29
CA LEU A 26 -13.26 12.86 3.65
C LEU A 26 -13.41 13.99 4.69
N SER A 27 -14.24 13.81 5.71
CA SER A 27 -14.45 14.79 6.78
C SER A 27 -13.16 15.03 7.57
N VAL A 28 -12.46 13.96 7.96
CA VAL A 28 -11.19 14.06 8.68
C VAL A 28 -10.12 14.75 7.82
N ILE A 29 -10.03 14.41 6.53
CA ILE A 29 -9.12 15.09 5.59
C ILE A 29 -9.45 16.58 5.50
N ALA A 30 -10.73 16.95 5.34
CA ALA A 30 -11.15 18.34 5.22
C ALA A 30 -10.76 19.16 6.48
N VAL A 31 -10.96 18.59 7.67
CA VAL A 31 -10.55 19.22 8.94
C VAL A 31 -9.03 19.33 9.04
N LEU A 32 -8.29 18.25 8.79
CA LEU A 32 -6.84 18.22 8.95
C LEU A 32 -6.11 19.09 7.92
N ARG A 33 -6.62 19.21 6.70
CA ARG A 33 -6.05 20.08 5.65
C ARG A 33 -6.03 21.56 6.04
N ARG A 34 -6.94 22.00 6.92
CA ARG A 34 -6.96 23.38 7.41
C ARG A 34 -5.80 23.69 8.37
N ILE A 35 -5.29 22.67 9.08
CA ILE A 35 -4.31 22.83 10.16
C ILE A 35 -2.93 22.31 9.74
N ARG A 36 -2.89 21.30 8.86
CA ARG A 36 -1.65 20.63 8.44
C ARG A 36 -1.41 20.84 6.96
N PRO A 37 -0.28 21.46 6.56
CA PRO A 37 0.08 21.56 5.15
C PRO A 37 0.30 20.16 4.58
N LEU A 38 -0.29 19.89 3.42
CA LEU A 38 -0.11 18.62 2.72
C LEU A 38 1.30 18.60 2.11
N LYS A 39 2.16 17.68 2.58
CA LYS A 39 3.46 17.41 1.95
C LYS A 39 3.37 16.11 1.16
N GLY A 40 3.13 16.22 -0.14
CA GLY A 40 2.99 15.08 -1.06
C GLY A 40 1.59 14.45 -1.02
N THR A 41 1.51 13.15 -1.30
CA THR A 41 0.24 12.41 -1.43
C THR A 41 -0.22 11.72 -0.15
N VAL A 42 0.53 11.82 0.96
CA VAL A 42 0.23 11.16 2.23
C VAL A 42 -0.12 12.19 3.30
N LEU A 43 -1.25 12.01 3.97
CA LEU A 43 -1.66 12.80 5.14
C LEU A 43 -1.71 11.89 6.37
N MET A 44 -1.02 12.31 7.44
CA MET A 44 -1.06 11.61 8.73
C MET A 44 -2.35 11.99 9.45
N LEU A 45 -3.24 11.01 9.64
CA LEU A 45 -4.51 11.18 10.34
C LEU A 45 -4.30 11.18 11.85
N THR A 46 -3.51 10.20 12.33
CA THR A 46 -3.13 10.03 13.74
C THR A 46 -1.68 9.56 13.85
N ASP A 47 -1.21 9.18 15.05
CA ASP A 47 0.10 8.56 15.24
C ASP A 47 0.18 7.12 14.69
N ARG A 48 -0.98 6.51 14.43
CA ARG A 48 -1.16 5.12 13.98
C ARG A 48 -1.77 4.99 12.59
N LEU A 49 -2.37 6.05 12.04
CA LEU A 49 -3.10 5.99 10.78
C LEU A 49 -2.64 7.08 9.82
N CYS A 50 -2.57 6.74 8.54
CA CYS A 50 -2.37 7.68 7.46
C CYS A 50 -3.30 7.37 6.29
N VAL A 51 -3.50 8.38 5.45
CA VAL A 51 -4.19 8.24 4.18
C VAL A 51 -3.27 8.67 3.05
N LYS A 52 -3.13 7.82 2.04
CA LYS A 52 -2.54 8.20 0.76
C LYS A 52 -3.68 8.53 -0.20
N TYR A 53 -3.68 9.71 -0.82
CA TYR A 53 -4.73 10.08 -1.76
C TYR A 53 -4.25 11.02 -2.88
N GLY A 54 -4.91 10.94 -4.03
CA GLY A 54 -4.58 11.72 -5.24
C GLY A 54 -5.17 11.12 -6.51
N GLN A 55 -5.07 11.87 -7.61
CA GLN A 55 -5.60 11.46 -8.93
C GLN A 55 -4.78 10.36 -9.60
N HIS A 56 -3.48 10.26 -9.27
CA HIS A 56 -2.56 9.29 -9.87
C HIS A 56 -2.29 8.07 -8.99
N ILE A 57 -3.16 7.80 -8.02
CA ILE A 57 -3.05 6.64 -7.14
C ILE A 57 -4.00 5.57 -7.66
N ASP A 58 -3.50 4.35 -7.80
CA ASP A 58 -4.30 3.20 -8.16
C ASP A 58 -4.66 2.38 -6.91
N LEU A 59 -5.90 1.89 -6.85
CA LEU A 59 -6.34 0.95 -5.83
C LEU A 59 -5.57 -0.38 -5.88
N SER A 60 -4.86 -0.65 -6.98
CA SER A 60 -3.92 -1.78 -7.08
C SER A 60 -2.82 -1.71 -6.02
N GLU A 61 -2.41 -0.52 -5.57
CA GLU A 61 -1.46 -0.36 -4.46
C GLU A 61 -2.00 -0.98 -3.16
N ALA A 62 -3.28 -0.77 -2.87
CA ALA A 62 -3.93 -1.33 -1.69
C ALA A 62 -4.13 -2.85 -1.80
N ALA A 63 -4.45 -3.35 -2.99
CA ALA A 63 -4.53 -4.79 -3.25
C ALA A 63 -3.16 -5.46 -3.11
N THR A 64 -2.10 -4.84 -3.65
CA THR A 64 -0.72 -5.33 -3.53
C THR A 64 -0.26 -5.36 -2.08
N MET A 65 -0.53 -4.32 -1.27
CA MET A 65 -0.20 -4.36 0.17
C MET A 65 -0.90 -5.52 0.90
N ARG A 66 -2.19 -5.77 0.59
CA ARG A 66 -2.92 -6.94 1.15
C ARG A 66 -2.37 -8.27 0.65
N PHE A 67 -1.92 -8.34 -0.60
CA PHE A 67 -1.32 -9.55 -1.15
C PHE A 67 0.03 -9.85 -0.50
N ILE A 68 0.92 -8.88 -0.42
CA ILE A 68 2.24 -9.03 0.20
C ILE A 68 2.10 -9.41 1.68
N SER A 69 1.29 -8.68 2.46
CA SER A 69 1.08 -8.97 3.89
C SER A 69 0.49 -10.36 4.17
N LYS A 70 -0.26 -10.95 3.23
CA LYS A 70 -0.84 -12.29 3.38
C LYS A 70 0.12 -13.40 3.00
N ASN A 71 1.03 -13.15 2.06
CA ASN A 71 1.87 -14.19 1.46
C ASN A 71 3.34 -14.09 1.88
N THR A 72 3.71 -13.07 2.65
CA THR A 72 5.09 -12.85 3.10
C THR A 72 5.12 -12.41 4.57
N SER A 73 6.29 -12.53 5.19
CA SER A 73 6.63 -12.03 6.51
C SER A 73 6.96 -10.53 6.54
N ILE A 74 6.96 -9.88 5.37
CA ILE A 74 7.37 -8.50 5.19
C ILE A 74 6.36 -7.56 5.87
N PRO A 75 6.81 -6.61 6.68
CA PRO A 75 5.93 -5.64 7.31
C PRO A 75 5.39 -4.65 6.27
N ALA A 76 4.20 -4.93 5.75
CA ALA A 76 3.43 -4.02 4.90
C ALA A 76 2.31 -3.33 5.70
N PRO A 77 1.94 -2.07 5.36
CA PRO A 77 0.84 -1.38 6.02
C PRO A 77 -0.48 -2.15 5.91
N LYS A 78 -1.21 -2.30 7.01
CA LYS A 78 -2.55 -2.86 6.97
C LYS A 78 -3.52 -1.84 6.37
N VAL A 79 -4.11 -2.20 5.23
CA VAL A 79 -5.15 -1.39 4.59
C VAL A 79 -6.46 -1.52 5.37
N LEU A 80 -7.01 -0.39 5.80
CA LEU A 80 -8.31 -0.31 6.49
C LEU A 80 -9.45 -0.08 5.51
N CYS A 81 -9.28 0.84 4.57
CA CYS A 81 -10.19 1.03 3.45
C CYS A 81 -9.46 1.64 2.25
N ALA A 82 -9.97 1.39 1.05
CA ALA A 82 -9.50 1.97 -0.19
C ALA A 82 -10.66 2.23 -1.15
N PHE A 83 -10.78 3.42 -1.70
CA PHE A 83 -11.91 3.82 -2.54
C PHE A 83 -11.56 4.99 -3.46
N THR A 84 -12.37 5.21 -4.51
CA THR A 84 -12.26 6.38 -5.39
C THR A 84 -13.43 7.33 -5.18
N HIS A 85 -13.16 8.62 -5.06
CA HIS A 85 -14.14 9.69 -4.92
C HIS A 85 -13.69 10.90 -5.75
N GLU A 86 -14.58 11.42 -6.60
CA GLU A 86 -14.30 12.60 -7.44
C GLU A 86 -12.98 12.50 -8.24
N GLY A 87 -12.73 11.33 -8.83
CA GLY A 87 -11.50 11.07 -9.61
C GLY A 87 -10.21 10.96 -8.78
N CYS A 88 -10.29 11.02 -7.45
CA CYS A 88 -9.17 10.78 -6.55
C CYS A 88 -9.32 9.43 -5.87
N SER A 89 -8.26 8.63 -5.82
CA SER A 89 -8.23 7.42 -5.01
C SER A 89 -7.70 7.74 -3.60
N TYR A 90 -8.23 7.04 -2.62
CA TYR A 90 -7.93 7.18 -1.20
C TYR A 90 -7.59 5.80 -0.66
N ILE A 91 -6.47 5.68 0.04
CA ILE A 91 -6.02 4.45 0.69
C ILE A 91 -5.73 4.79 2.15
N VAL A 92 -6.62 4.40 3.05
CA VAL A 92 -6.45 4.54 4.49
C VAL A 92 -5.79 3.29 5.04
N MET A 93 -4.69 3.48 5.75
CA MET A 93 -3.84 2.38 6.20
C MET A 93 -3.15 2.70 7.52
N GLU A 94 -2.63 1.66 8.16
CA GLU A 94 -1.78 1.78 9.34
C GLU A 94 -0.47 2.49 9.01
N ARG A 95 -0.02 3.36 9.92
CA ARG A 95 1.29 4.01 9.88
C ARG A 95 2.31 3.09 10.53
N ILE A 96 3.29 2.64 9.74
CA ILE A 96 4.47 1.95 10.27
C ILE A 96 5.36 2.97 10.99
N LYS A 97 5.64 2.73 12.27
CA LYS A 97 6.56 3.56 13.05
C LYS A 97 7.99 3.12 12.73
N GLY A 98 8.83 4.07 12.35
CA GLY A 98 10.24 3.83 12.08
C GLY A 98 10.88 5.02 11.38
N ASP A 99 12.20 4.98 11.27
CA ASP A 99 13.00 5.95 10.54
C ASP A 99 13.32 5.42 9.14
N MET A 100 13.41 6.33 8.17
CA MET A 100 13.84 5.96 6.82
C MET A 100 15.26 5.40 6.88
N ILE A 101 15.51 4.29 6.19
CA ILE A 101 16.83 3.61 6.17
C ILE A 101 17.98 4.55 5.76
N GLY A 102 17.70 5.54 4.91
CA GLY A 102 18.67 6.54 4.46
C GLY A 102 19.06 7.58 5.52
N MET A 103 18.27 7.74 6.58
CA MET A 103 18.59 8.69 7.65
C MET A 103 19.88 8.26 8.36
N GLY A 104 20.88 9.13 8.34
CA GLY A 104 22.18 8.87 8.96
C GLY A 104 23.00 7.76 8.29
N TRP A 105 22.67 7.36 7.04
CA TRP A 105 23.34 6.25 6.36
C TRP A 105 24.86 6.39 6.30
N VAL A 106 25.36 7.59 5.97
CA VAL A 106 26.80 7.88 5.85
C VAL A 106 27.54 7.65 7.18
N ASN A 107 26.92 8.02 8.29
CA ASN A 107 27.51 7.97 9.63
C ASN A 107 27.32 6.61 10.33
N ARG A 108 26.65 5.66 9.66
CA ARG A 108 26.34 4.34 10.23
C ARG A 108 27.55 3.41 10.12
N SER A 109 27.76 2.54 11.10
CA SER A 109 28.82 1.54 11.05
C SER A 109 28.62 0.55 9.89
N GLU A 110 29.72 0.02 9.35
CA GLU A 110 29.67 -0.98 8.27
C GLU A 110 28.94 -2.26 8.68
N GLU A 111 29.06 -2.68 9.94
CA GLU A 111 28.31 -3.79 10.50
C GLU A 111 26.79 -3.53 10.44
N SER A 112 26.35 -2.33 10.84
CA SER A 112 24.93 -1.97 10.82
C SER A 112 24.38 -1.86 9.39
N LYS A 113 25.18 -1.30 8.45
CA LYS A 113 24.83 -1.28 7.02
C LYS A 113 24.66 -2.69 6.47
N THR A 114 25.62 -3.57 6.75
CA THR A 114 25.60 -4.98 6.30
C THR A 114 24.36 -5.71 6.82
N LYS A 115 24.03 -5.52 8.11
CA LYS A 115 22.82 -6.10 8.71
C LYS A 115 21.54 -5.63 8.02
N LEU A 116 21.41 -4.33 7.77
CA LEU A 116 20.24 -3.77 7.08
C LEU A 116 20.12 -4.23 5.63
N LEU A 117 21.24 -4.26 4.89
CA LEU A 117 21.25 -4.76 3.51
C LEU A 117 20.90 -6.25 3.46
N THR A 118 21.35 -7.03 4.44
CA THR A 118 20.98 -8.45 4.55
C THR A 118 19.48 -8.61 4.80
N GLN A 119 18.90 -7.82 5.70
CA GLN A 119 17.45 -7.83 5.93
C GLN A 119 16.67 -7.43 4.67
N LEU A 120 17.11 -6.38 3.96
CA LEU A 120 16.47 -5.94 2.72
C LEU A 120 16.57 -6.99 1.62
N LYS A 121 17.73 -7.64 1.48
CA LYS A 121 17.93 -8.74 0.51
C LYS A 121 16.93 -9.87 0.77
N ASN A 122 16.77 -10.28 2.03
CA ASN A 122 15.84 -11.35 2.39
C ASN A 122 14.39 -10.97 2.08
N MET A 123 13.96 -9.74 2.39
CA MET A 123 12.61 -9.27 2.03
C MET A 123 12.39 -9.26 0.52
N VAL A 124 13.35 -8.76 -0.27
CA VAL A 124 13.22 -8.75 -1.74
C VAL A 124 13.20 -10.17 -2.30
N GLN A 125 13.99 -11.09 -1.73
CA GLN A 125 13.98 -12.49 -2.11
C GLN A 125 12.61 -13.12 -1.86
N GLU A 126 12.03 -12.89 -0.68
CA GLU A 126 10.70 -13.41 -0.33
C GLU A 126 9.62 -12.93 -1.31
N ILE A 127 9.64 -11.65 -1.74
CA ILE A 127 8.72 -11.15 -2.77
C ILE A 127 8.92 -11.89 -4.10
N ARG A 128 10.16 -12.16 -4.50
CA ARG A 128 10.48 -12.82 -5.77
C ARG A 128 10.12 -14.31 -5.79
N GLU A 129 10.04 -14.93 -4.62
CA GLU A 129 9.64 -16.33 -4.48
C GLU A 129 8.11 -16.52 -4.56
N LEU A 130 7.33 -15.42 -4.51
CA LEU A 130 5.89 -15.47 -4.69
C LEU A 130 5.53 -16.00 -6.08
N ARG A 131 4.77 -17.10 -6.10
CA ARG A 131 4.30 -17.69 -7.35
C ARG A 131 3.16 -16.84 -7.93
N PRO A 132 3.17 -16.58 -9.25
CA PRO A 132 2.02 -15.96 -9.90
C PRO A 132 0.79 -16.86 -9.72
N PRO A 133 -0.41 -16.30 -9.55
CA PRO A 133 -1.65 -17.06 -9.54
C PRO A 133 -1.79 -17.90 -10.82
N GLU A 134 -2.27 -19.14 -10.69
CA GLU A 134 -2.48 -20.03 -11.83
C GLU A 134 -3.39 -19.39 -12.88
N GLY A 135 -2.95 -19.37 -14.14
CA GLY A 135 -3.72 -18.82 -15.26
C GLY A 135 -3.45 -17.35 -15.63
N ILE A 136 -2.55 -16.65 -14.94
CA ILE A 136 -2.10 -15.30 -15.33
C ILE A 136 -0.84 -15.44 -16.20
N GLY A 137 -1.03 -15.59 -17.51
CA GLY A 137 0.04 -15.39 -18.48
C GLY A 137 0.43 -13.91 -18.55
N VAL A 138 1.73 -13.62 -18.69
CA VAL A 138 2.22 -12.25 -18.93
C VAL A 138 1.73 -11.83 -20.31
N PHE A 139 0.66 -11.04 -20.38
CA PHE A 139 0.25 -10.40 -21.62
C PHE A 139 1.20 -9.23 -21.88
N SER A 140 2.13 -9.42 -22.83
CA SER A 140 2.82 -8.31 -23.48
C SER A 140 1.77 -7.50 -24.25
N MET A 141 1.55 -6.24 -23.85
CA MET A 141 0.87 -5.28 -24.73
C MET A 141 1.92 -4.75 -25.72
N ASN A 142 1.82 -5.18 -26.97
CA ASN A 142 2.45 -4.52 -28.11
C ASN A 142 1.67 -3.26 -28.48
#